data_AF-A0A4D9CPI9-F1
#
_entry.id   AF-A0A4D9CPI9-F1
#
_cell.length_a   1.000
_cell.length_b   1.000
_cell.length_c   1.000
_cell.angle_alpha   90.00
_cell.angle_beta   90.00
_cell.angle_gamma   90.00
#
_symmetry.space_group_name_H-M   'P 1'
#
loop_
_entity.id
_entity.type
_entity.pdbx_description
1 polymer ?
#
loop_
_entity_poly.entity_id
_entity_poly.type
_entity_poly.pdbx_seq_one_letter_code
_entity_poly.pdbx_strand_id
1 'polypeptide(L)'
;MMAAIFTVSTFVATLFCVFLMASATEVVELTDSNFEHLTQASTGATTGDWLVAFSAPWCGHCKHLVPTWEEVAMELKGEVNVAKVDAIANSNLASRFSIRAFPMLKFFHQGSMYDYRGPRNAEQLLEFARGGYKNMPSAPVPVPPTFLGKIKLQLDEVTEGLQALCYQIVREVQAVYKGERPIDTPFIVMMTVIFLFFGVIVLSFAALFTGPVAPNGKRAKQSTKKNN
;
A
#
# COMPACT_ATOMS: atom_id res chain seq x y z
N MET A 1 -21.66 50.23 31.74
CA MET A 1 -22.18 49.27 30.72
C MET A 1 -21.38 49.30 29.42
N MET A 2 -21.00 50.46 28.87
CA MET A 2 -20.26 50.55 27.60
C MET A 2 -18.87 49.91 27.60
N ALA A 3 -18.09 50.02 28.69
CA ALA A 3 -16.74 49.43 28.76
C ALA A 3 -16.70 47.90 28.64
N ALA A 4 -17.76 47.20 29.07
CA ALA A 4 -17.86 45.74 28.98
C ALA A 4 -18.17 45.25 27.56
N ILE A 5 -18.78 46.10 26.72
CA ILE A 5 -19.12 45.75 25.34
C ILE A 5 -17.86 45.84 24.45
N PHE A 6 -16.99 46.82 24.72
CA PHE A 6 -15.71 46.97 24.02
C PHE A 6 -14.74 45.82 24.32
N THR A 7 -14.64 45.37 25.58
CA THR A 7 -13.74 44.28 25.96
C THR A 7 -14.19 42.92 25.42
N VAL A 8 -15.50 42.65 25.39
CA VAL A 8 -16.06 41.42 24.79
C VAL A 8 -15.83 41.41 23.28
N SER A 9 -16.02 42.55 22.61
CA SER A 9 -15.78 42.67 21.16
C SER A 9 -14.32 42.41 20.78
N THR A 10 -13.37 42.97 21.53
CA THR A 10 -11.94 42.73 21.29
C THR A 10 -11.55 41.28 21.53
N PHE A 11 -12.12 40.63 22.55
CA PHE A 11 -11.81 39.24 22.89
C PHE A 11 -12.32 38.28 21.81
N VAL A 12 -13.54 38.52 21.30
CA VAL A 12 -14.13 37.75 20.20
C VAL A 12 -13.34 37.95 18.90
N ALA A 13 -12.90 39.18 18.60
CA ALA A 13 -12.07 39.46 17.42
C ALA A 13 -10.70 38.77 17.49
N THR A 14 -10.05 38.75 18.66
CA THR A 14 -8.77 38.04 18.83
C THR A 14 -8.93 36.53 18.76
N LEU A 15 -10.00 35.96 19.34
CA LEU A 15 -10.29 34.53 19.25
C LEU A 15 -10.61 34.10 17.82
N PHE A 16 -11.34 34.93 17.07
CA PHE A 16 -11.63 34.71 15.67
C PHE A 16 -10.36 34.79 14.81
N CYS A 17 -9.43 35.69 15.12
CA CYS A 17 -8.14 35.83 14.43
C CYS A 17 -7.20 34.62 14.70
N VAL A 18 -7.15 34.15 15.95
CA VAL A 18 -6.39 32.93 16.33
C VAL A 18 -6.98 31.69 15.68
N PHE A 19 -8.32 31.60 15.57
CA PHE A 19 -8.99 30.50 14.87
C PHE A 19 -8.75 30.53 13.36
N LEU A 20 -8.63 31.71 12.75
CA LEU A 20 -8.31 31.89 11.33
C LEU A 20 -6.88 31.49 10.97
N MET A 21 -5.91 31.63 11.87
CA MET A 21 -4.52 31.23 11.63
C MET A 21 -4.30 29.70 11.70
N ALA A 22 -5.24 28.94 12.26
CA ALA A 22 -5.09 27.51 12.50
C ALA A 22 -5.44 26.60 11.29
N SER A 23 -5.82 27.14 10.13
CA SER A 23 -6.51 26.37 9.07
C SER A 23 -5.84 26.33 7.69
N ALA A 24 -4.56 26.67 7.55
CA ALA A 24 -3.86 26.56 6.26
C ALA A 24 -2.53 25.81 6.38
N THR A 25 -2.59 24.47 6.48
CA THR A 25 -1.40 23.64 6.22
C THR A 25 -1.26 23.44 4.72
N GLU A 26 -0.18 23.92 4.11
CA GLU A 26 0.11 23.74 2.67
C GLU A 26 0.42 22.27 2.33
N VAL A 27 0.70 21.43 3.35
CA VAL A 27 0.95 20.00 3.18
C VAL A 27 -0.34 19.26 2.82
N VAL A 28 -0.38 18.68 1.62
CA VAL A 28 -1.51 17.87 1.15
C VAL A 28 -1.51 16.50 1.83
N GLU A 29 -2.66 16.03 2.29
CA GLU A 29 -2.81 14.67 2.79
C GLU A 29 -3.24 13.70 1.69
N LEU A 30 -2.37 12.73 1.38
CA LEU A 30 -2.62 11.71 0.39
C LEU A 30 -3.02 10.39 1.05
N THR A 31 -4.01 9.74 0.46
CA THR A 31 -4.64 8.50 0.92
C THR A 31 -4.76 7.51 -0.24
N ASP A 32 -5.06 6.25 0.07
CA ASP A 32 -5.28 5.18 -0.91
C ASP A 32 -6.32 5.56 -1.99
N SER A 33 -7.29 6.43 -1.67
CA SER A 33 -8.36 6.82 -2.59
C SER A 33 -8.05 8.06 -3.45
N ASN A 34 -7.22 8.98 -2.96
CA ASN A 34 -6.97 10.26 -3.64
C ASN A 34 -5.60 10.34 -4.34
N PHE A 35 -4.65 9.45 -4.00
CA PHE A 35 -3.26 9.57 -4.46
C PHE A 35 -3.16 9.59 -5.99
N GLU A 36 -3.78 8.65 -6.68
CA GLU A 36 -3.73 8.61 -8.15
C GLU A 36 -4.49 9.76 -8.79
N HIS A 37 -5.62 10.15 -8.21
CA HIS A 37 -6.44 11.24 -8.75
C HIS A 37 -5.71 12.59 -8.66
N LEU A 38 -4.97 12.82 -7.59
CA LEU A 38 -4.26 14.10 -7.36
C LEU A 38 -2.88 14.12 -8.04
N THR A 39 -2.13 13.03 -7.92
CA THR A 39 -0.73 13.01 -8.37
C THR A 39 -0.57 12.57 -9.82
N GLN A 40 -1.43 11.66 -10.30
CA GLN A 40 -1.25 10.92 -11.56
C GLN A 40 0.17 10.35 -11.73
N ALA A 41 0.83 10.02 -10.60
CA ALA A 41 2.25 9.68 -10.59
C ALA A 41 2.57 8.46 -11.47
N SER A 42 1.63 7.51 -11.63
CA SER A 42 1.84 6.29 -12.42
C SER A 42 1.80 6.50 -13.93
N THR A 43 1.04 7.48 -14.42
CA THR A 43 0.88 7.75 -15.86
C THR A 43 1.91 8.74 -16.38
N GLY A 44 2.60 9.45 -15.49
CA GLY A 44 3.55 10.51 -15.82
C GLY A 44 2.89 11.79 -16.34
N ALA A 45 1.56 11.82 -16.45
CA ALA A 45 0.76 13.01 -16.76
C ALA A 45 0.50 13.85 -15.50
N THR A 46 1.52 13.97 -14.64
CA THR A 46 1.35 14.60 -13.33
C THR A 46 0.97 16.06 -13.48
N THR A 47 0.06 16.55 -12.64
CA THR A 47 -0.34 17.98 -12.58
C THR A 47 0.78 18.89 -12.02
N GLY A 48 1.96 18.32 -11.76
CA GLY A 48 3.10 18.96 -11.12
C GLY A 48 3.99 17.89 -10.49
N ASP A 49 5.11 18.34 -9.95
CA ASP A 49 6.01 17.48 -9.18
C ASP A 49 5.49 17.30 -7.75
N TRP A 50 5.79 16.15 -7.15
CA TRP A 50 5.31 15.82 -5.81
C TRP A 50 6.44 15.36 -4.90
N LEU A 51 6.59 16.01 -3.75
CA LEU A 51 7.44 15.58 -2.67
C LEU A 51 6.57 14.98 -1.55
N VAL A 52 6.68 13.68 -1.31
CA VAL A 52 5.77 12.92 -0.44
C VAL A 52 6.51 12.29 0.73
N ALA A 53 6.05 12.58 1.94
CA ALA A 53 6.51 11.93 3.17
C ALA A 53 5.59 10.78 3.57
N PHE A 54 6.12 9.55 3.59
CA PHE A 54 5.46 8.40 4.18
C PHE A 54 5.79 8.32 5.67
N SER A 55 4.77 8.39 6.50
CA SER A 55 4.87 8.58 7.95
C SER A 55 3.99 7.58 8.72
N ALA A 56 4.20 7.53 10.04
CA ALA A 56 3.38 6.75 10.97
C ALA A 56 3.09 7.58 12.23
N PRO A 57 1.91 7.45 12.86
CA PRO A 57 1.46 8.33 13.95
C PRO A 57 2.28 8.18 15.24
N TRP A 58 2.86 7.00 15.49
CA TRP A 58 3.66 6.68 16.67
C TRP A 58 5.16 6.95 16.49
N CYS A 59 5.60 7.33 15.28
CA CYS A 59 7.02 7.50 14.95
C CYS A 59 7.57 8.84 15.45
N GLY A 60 8.50 8.81 16.42
CA GLY A 60 9.13 10.01 16.97
C GLY A 60 9.90 10.85 15.94
N HIS A 61 10.70 10.20 15.08
CA HIS A 61 11.41 10.89 13.99
C HIS A 61 10.48 11.58 12.99
N CYS A 62 9.27 11.05 12.81
CA CYS A 62 8.26 11.63 11.94
C CYS A 62 7.68 12.90 12.56
N LYS A 63 7.43 12.90 13.88
CA LYS A 63 6.97 14.10 14.61
C LYS A 63 7.98 15.24 14.55
N HIS A 64 9.27 14.94 14.62
CA HIS A 64 10.32 15.96 14.48
C HIS A 64 10.42 16.55 13.06
N LEU A 65 9.99 15.79 12.04
CA LEU A 65 10.00 16.24 10.66
C LEU A 65 8.86 17.22 10.35
N VAL A 66 7.72 17.10 11.04
CA VAL A 66 6.50 17.91 10.78
C VAL A 66 6.79 19.41 10.61
N PRO A 67 7.45 20.12 11.55
CA PRO A 67 7.65 21.57 11.40
C PRO A 67 8.51 21.91 10.18
N THR A 68 9.56 21.14 9.92
CA THR A 68 10.40 21.32 8.72
C THR A 68 9.63 20.99 7.44
N TRP A 69 8.73 20.02 7.48
CA TRP A 69 7.92 19.64 6.33
C TRP A 69 6.91 20.72 5.94
N GLU A 70 6.31 21.38 6.94
CA GLU A 70 5.41 22.52 6.75
C GLU A 70 6.16 23.74 6.20
N GLU A 71 7.36 24.01 6.70
CA GLU A 71 8.24 25.06 6.15
C GLU A 71 8.58 24.81 4.68
N VAL A 72 9.01 23.58 4.34
CA VAL A 72 9.31 23.17 2.97
C VAL A 72 8.06 23.27 2.07
N ALA A 73 6.88 22.94 2.57
CA ALA A 73 5.63 23.08 1.82
C ALA A 73 5.31 24.54 1.48
N MET A 74 5.52 25.46 2.43
CA MET A 74 5.32 26.89 2.18
C MET A 74 6.31 27.44 1.15
N GLU A 75 7.58 27.06 1.24
CA GLU A 75 8.65 27.53 0.34
C GLU A 75 8.54 26.96 -1.08
N LEU A 76 8.01 25.75 -1.23
CA LEU A 76 7.80 25.11 -2.54
C LEU A 76 6.44 25.42 -3.16
N LYS A 77 5.64 26.28 -2.53
CA LYS A 77 4.29 26.60 -2.99
C LYS A 77 4.29 27.11 -4.44
N GLY A 78 3.58 26.40 -5.31
CA GLY A 78 3.50 26.70 -6.73
C GLY A 78 4.65 26.15 -7.58
N GLU A 79 5.71 25.61 -6.97
CA GLU A 79 6.81 24.92 -7.66
C GLU A 79 6.62 23.40 -7.58
N VAL A 80 6.48 22.85 -6.37
CA VAL A 80 6.38 21.42 -6.08
C VAL A 80 5.30 21.20 -5.03
N ASN A 81 4.42 20.23 -5.27
CA ASN A 81 3.39 19.87 -4.30
C ASN A 81 4.01 19.05 -3.16
N VAL A 82 3.85 19.51 -1.93
CA VAL A 82 4.35 18.79 -0.75
C VAL A 82 3.21 18.06 -0.08
N ALA A 83 3.40 16.77 0.18
CA ALA A 83 2.36 15.92 0.73
C ALA A 83 2.86 14.99 1.83
N LYS A 84 1.92 14.47 2.61
CA LYS A 84 2.14 13.42 3.60
C LYS A 84 1.17 12.26 3.37
N VAL A 85 1.63 11.05 3.69
CA VAL A 85 0.82 9.83 3.72
C VAL A 85 1.02 9.17 5.07
N ASP A 86 -0.08 8.82 5.75
CA ASP A 86 -0.01 7.86 6.85
C ASP A 86 0.01 6.44 6.27
N ALA A 87 1.19 5.83 6.28
CA ALA A 87 1.40 4.49 5.73
C ALA A 87 0.79 3.37 6.59
N ILE A 88 0.43 3.66 7.86
CA ILE A 88 -0.27 2.71 8.72
C ILE A 88 -1.75 2.65 8.34
N ALA A 89 -2.37 3.81 8.10
CA ALA A 89 -3.75 3.88 7.64
C ALA A 89 -3.93 3.48 6.17
N ASN A 90 -2.89 3.70 5.33
CA ASN A 90 -2.93 3.50 3.88
C ASN A 90 -2.00 2.37 3.45
N SER A 91 -2.38 1.13 3.77
CA SER A 91 -1.56 -0.06 3.54
C SER A 91 -1.33 -0.38 2.06
N ASN A 92 -2.27 -0.03 1.16
CA ASN A 92 -2.08 -0.27 -0.27
C ASN A 92 -0.96 0.61 -0.83
N LEU A 93 -0.92 1.90 -0.47
CA LEU A 93 0.17 2.80 -0.83
C LEU A 93 1.50 2.35 -0.20
N ALA A 94 1.49 1.95 1.08
CA ALA A 94 2.69 1.47 1.77
C ALA A 94 3.30 0.25 1.07
N SER A 95 2.46 -0.74 0.70
CA SER A 95 2.90 -1.93 -0.04
C SER A 95 3.40 -1.58 -1.44
N ARG A 96 2.62 -0.78 -2.18
CA ARG A 96 2.94 -0.36 -3.55
C ARG A 96 4.30 0.35 -3.66
N PHE A 97 4.61 1.22 -2.70
CA PHE A 97 5.88 1.96 -2.67
C PHE A 97 6.96 1.28 -1.82
N SER A 98 6.72 0.05 -1.37
CA SER A 98 7.65 -0.76 -0.56
C SER A 98 8.17 -0.01 0.68
N ILE A 99 7.27 0.68 1.38
CA ILE A 99 7.61 1.45 2.59
C ILE A 99 7.85 0.48 3.75
N ARG A 100 9.11 0.35 4.18
CA ARG A 100 9.53 -0.55 5.27
C ARG A 100 10.00 0.18 6.53
N ALA A 101 10.26 1.48 6.44
CA ALA A 101 10.79 2.29 7.52
C ALA A 101 10.28 3.73 7.40
N PHE A 102 10.27 4.45 8.53
CA PHE A 102 9.72 5.80 8.62
C PHE A 102 10.72 6.81 9.24
N PRO A 103 10.63 8.09 8.84
CA PRO A 103 9.93 8.60 7.66
C PRO A 103 10.71 8.26 6.37
N MET A 104 9.98 7.90 5.32
CA MET A 104 10.53 7.68 3.98
C MET A 104 10.05 8.79 3.06
N LEU A 105 10.99 9.47 2.40
CA LEU A 105 10.72 10.64 1.57
C LEU A 105 10.93 10.26 0.11
N LYS A 106 9.91 10.49 -0.72
CA LYS A 106 9.92 10.15 -2.14
C LYS A 106 9.53 11.35 -2.96
N PHE A 107 10.22 11.54 -4.08
CA PHE A 107 9.91 12.60 -5.04
C PHE A 107 9.43 11.98 -6.36
N PHE A 108 8.38 12.54 -6.92
CA PHE A 108 7.75 12.08 -8.14
C PHE A 108 7.83 13.16 -9.22
N HIS A 109 8.39 12.80 -10.37
CA HIS A 109 8.52 13.67 -11.53
C HIS A 109 8.35 12.85 -12.80
N GLN A 110 7.35 13.20 -13.62
CA GLN A 110 7.11 12.62 -14.95
C GLN A 110 7.14 11.06 -14.99
N GLY A 111 6.48 10.42 -14.04
CA GLY A 111 6.40 8.94 -13.97
C GLY A 111 7.65 8.27 -13.39
N SER A 112 8.64 9.05 -12.99
CA SER A 112 9.82 8.61 -12.25
C SER A 112 9.71 8.94 -10.77
N MET A 113 10.25 8.06 -9.93
CA MET A 113 10.32 8.16 -8.49
C MET A 113 11.77 8.20 -8.04
N TYR A 114 12.07 9.08 -7.09
CA TYR A 114 13.40 9.28 -6.51
C TYR A 114 13.32 9.14 -4.99
N ASP A 115 14.22 8.34 -4.42
CA ASP A 115 14.29 8.14 -2.97
C ASP A 115 15.23 9.16 -2.34
N TYR A 116 14.72 9.97 -1.41
CA TYR A 116 15.55 10.89 -0.64
C TYR A 116 16.10 10.21 0.62
N ARG A 117 17.43 10.19 0.76
CA ARG A 117 18.15 9.60 1.90
C ARG A 117 19.06 10.60 2.63
N GLY A 118 18.99 11.88 2.26
CA GLY A 118 19.80 12.93 2.85
C GLY A 118 19.30 13.40 4.23
N PRO A 119 20.02 14.34 4.86
CA PRO A 119 19.58 15.06 6.05
C PRO A 119 18.20 15.72 5.89
N ARG A 120 17.41 15.71 6.96
CA ARG A 120 16.01 16.17 6.93
C ARG A 120 15.84 17.61 7.39
N ASN A 121 16.71 18.51 6.93
CA ASN A 121 16.60 19.94 7.16
C ASN A 121 15.92 20.61 5.96
N ALA A 122 15.35 21.80 6.16
CA ALA A 122 14.59 22.49 5.12
C ALA A 122 15.46 22.77 3.88
N GLU A 123 16.66 23.30 4.09
CA GLU A 123 17.59 23.67 3.02
C GLU A 123 17.87 22.52 2.04
N GLN A 124 18.21 21.32 2.54
CA GLN A 124 18.55 20.20 1.65
C GLN A 124 17.32 19.57 1.01
N LEU A 125 16.16 19.63 1.68
CA LEU A 125 14.90 19.19 1.08
C LEU A 125 14.49 20.12 -0.08
N LEU A 126 14.67 21.43 0.08
CA LEU A 126 14.44 22.42 -0.96
C LEU A 126 15.39 22.23 -2.15
N GLU A 127 16.69 22.07 -1.87
CA GLU A 127 17.69 21.80 -2.91
C GLU A 127 17.37 20.52 -3.68
N PHE A 128 16.99 19.46 -2.95
CA PHE A 128 16.59 18.21 -3.56
C PHE A 128 15.38 18.38 -4.48
N ALA A 129 14.32 19.04 -4.00
CA ALA A 129 13.09 19.26 -4.77
C ALA A 129 13.31 20.14 -6.01
N ARG A 130 14.17 21.15 -5.92
CA ARG A 130 14.46 22.09 -7.03
C ARG A 130 15.40 21.54 -8.09
N GLY A 131 16.00 20.36 -7.89
CA GLY A 131 16.78 19.71 -8.93
C GLY A 131 17.79 18.68 -8.46
N GLY A 132 18.11 18.63 -7.15
CA GLY A 132 19.03 17.64 -6.60
C GLY A 132 18.62 16.19 -6.88
N TYR A 133 17.32 15.92 -7.05
CA TYR A 133 16.81 14.59 -7.42
C TYR A 133 17.37 14.03 -8.73
N LYS A 134 17.77 14.89 -9.68
CA LYS A 134 18.30 14.46 -10.98
C LYS A 134 19.62 13.70 -10.90
N ASN A 135 20.35 13.86 -9.80
CA ASN A 135 21.62 13.18 -9.55
C ASN A 135 21.44 11.84 -8.81
N MET A 136 20.20 11.47 -8.46
CA MET A 136 19.90 10.21 -7.77
C MET A 136 19.37 9.17 -8.75
N PRO A 137 19.53 7.87 -8.45
CA PRO A 137 18.94 6.82 -9.26
C PRO A 137 17.40 6.97 -9.26
N SER A 138 16.81 6.99 -10.44
CA SER A 138 15.37 6.98 -10.63
C SER A 138 14.85 5.55 -10.73
N ALA A 139 13.62 5.34 -10.26
CA ALA A 139 12.85 4.12 -10.52
C ALA A 139 11.50 4.51 -11.15
N PRO A 140 10.92 3.69 -12.04
CA PRO A 140 9.58 3.95 -12.55
C PRO A 140 8.56 3.87 -11.42
N VAL A 141 7.55 4.75 -11.44
CA VAL A 141 6.46 4.72 -10.45
C VAL A 141 5.69 3.40 -10.60
N PRO A 142 5.59 2.58 -9.54
CA PRO A 142 4.81 1.34 -9.61
C PRO A 142 3.35 1.69 -9.87
N VAL A 143 2.69 1.00 -10.80
CA VAL A 143 1.26 1.19 -11.08
C VAL A 143 0.42 0.81 -9.87
N PRO A 144 -0.73 1.46 -9.64
CA PRO A 144 -1.63 1.04 -8.57
C PRO A 144 -2.03 -0.42 -8.83
N PRO A 145 -2.09 -1.27 -7.78
CA PRO A 145 -2.53 -2.64 -7.97
C PRO A 145 -3.98 -2.62 -8.47
N THR A 146 -4.17 -3.00 -9.73
CA THR A 146 -5.50 -3.23 -10.29
C THR A 146 -6.21 -4.31 -9.49
N PHE A 147 -7.53 -4.37 -9.57
CA PHE A 147 -8.31 -5.41 -8.89
C PHE A 147 -7.75 -6.83 -9.15
N LEU A 148 -7.38 -7.12 -10.42
CA LEU A 148 -6.71 -8.37 -10.79
C LEU A 148 -5.29 -8.48 -10.23
N GLY A 149 -4.57 -7.36 -10.10
CA GLY A 149 -3.27 -7.30 -9.43
C GLY A 149 -3.36 -7.64 -7.94
N LYS A 150 -4.39 -7.18 -7.22
CA LYS A 150 -4.62 -7.57 -5.82
C LYS A 150 -4.88 -9.08 -5.69
N ILE A 151 -5.70 -9.64 -6.58
CA ILE A 151 -5.94 -11.09 -6.63
C ILE A 151 -4.63 -11.83 -6.89
N LYS A 152 -3.80 -11.34 -7.82
CA LYS A 152 -2.50 -11.94 -8.10
C LYS A 152 -1.56 -11.86 -6.89
N LEU A 153 -1.50 -10.72 -6.18
CA LEU A 153 -0.66 -10.58 -4.99
C LEU A 153 -1.09 -11.54 -3.87
N GLN A 154 -2.40 -11.68 -3.65
CA GLN A 154 -2.93 -12.67 -2.70
C GLN A 154 -2.63 -14.11 -3.17
N LEU A 155 -2.69 -14.36 -4.47
CA LEU A 155 -2.34 -15.66 -5.04
C LEU A 155 -0.85 -15.95 -4.89
N ASP A 156 0.02 -14.97 -5.11
CA ASP A 156 1.47 -15.07 -4.97
C ASP A 156 1.83 -15.42 -3.52
N GLU A 157 1.24 -14.73 -2.53
CA GLU A 157 1.39 -15.04 -1.10
C GLU A 157 0.93 -16.47 -0.75
N VAL A 158 -0.21 -16.91 -1.30
CA VAL A 158 -0.69 -18.29 -1.13
C VAL A 158 0.24 -19.30 -1.81
N THR A 159 0.78 -18.98 -2.99
CA THR A 159 1.69 -19.87 -3.72
C THR A 159 3.04 -20.01 -3.04
N GLU A 160 3.60 -18.95 -2.45
CA GLU A 160 4.82 -19.04 -1.65
C GLU A 160 4.62 -19.92 -0.43
N GLY A 161 3.47 -19.79 0.26
CA GLY A 161 3.10 -20.66 1.37
C GLY A 161 3.00 -22.14 0.97
N LEU A 162 2.34 -22.43 -0.16
CA LEU A 162 2.23 -23.79 -0.69
C LEU A 162 3.58 -24.34 -1.13
N GLN A 163 4.43 -23.52 -1.74
CA GLN A 163 5.76 -23.93 -2.19
C GLN A 163 6.68 -24.26 -1.01
N ALA A 164 6.64 -23.46 0.06
CA ALA A 164 7.37 -23.73 1.29
C ALA A 164 6.91 -25.04 1.95
N LEU A 165 5.59 -25.28 2.00
CA LEU A 165 5.01 -26.51 2.51
C LEU A 165 5.45 -27.72 1.69
N CYS A 166 5.36 -27.65 0.36
CA CYS A 166 5.81 -28.70 -0.55
C CYS A 166 7.31 -29.01 -0.35
N TYR A 167 8.16 -27.99 -0.26
CA TYR A 167 9.59 -28.18 -0.04
C TYR A 167 9.87 -28.87 1.29
N GLN A 168 9.17 -28.49 2.36
CA GLN A 168 9.30 -29.12 3.68
C GLN A 168 8.90 -30.60 3.62
N ILE A 169 7.79 -30.92 2.97
CA ILE A 169 7.33 -32.31 2.79
C ILE A 169 8.35 -33.13 2.01
N VAL A 170 8.84 -32.61 0.88
CA VAL A 170 9.84 -33.31 0.05
C VAL A 170 11.11 -33.58 0.85
N ARG A 171 11.58 -32.60 1.63
CA ARG A 171 12.76 -32.75 2.47
C ARG A 171 12.59 -33.84 3.53
N GLU A 172 11.44 -33.88 4.20
CA GLU A 172 11.11 -34.91 5.19
C GLU A 172 11.04 -36.31 4.55
N VAL A 173 10.34 -36.45 3.43
CA VAL A 173 10.25 -37.72 2.68
C VAL A 173 11.61 -38.19 2.20
N GLN A 174 12.45 -37.27 1.72
CA GLN A 174 13.78 -37.59 1.21
C GLN A 174 14.75 -38.00 2.34
N ALA A 175 14.63 -37.41 3.54
CA ALA A 175 15.40 -37.83 4.72
C ALA A 175 15.00 -39.23 5.20
N VAL A 176 13.72 -39.57 5.16
CA VAL A 176 13.21 -40.93 5.44
C VAL A 176 13.70 -41.92 4.39
N TYR A 177 13.64 -41.57 3.10
CA TYR A 177 14.11 -42.43 2.02
C TYR A 177 15.61 -42.73 2.10
N LYS A 178 16.43 -41.77 2.53
CA LYS A 178 17.88 -41.95 2.75
C LYS A 178 18.22 -42.72 4.03
N GLY A 179 17.22 -43.07 4.85
CA GLY A 179 17.42 -43.75 6.14
C GLY A 179 18.05 -42.87 7.22
N GLU A 180 18.12 -41.54 7.00
CA GLU A 180 18.67 -40.57 7.96
C GLU A 180 17.67 -40.31 9.10
N ARG A 181 16.37 -40.56 8.87
CA ARG A 181 15.31 -40.50 9.88
C ARG A 181 14.42 -41.74 9.85
N PRO A 182 14.10 -42.35 11.02
CA PRO A 182 13.18 -43.47 11.07
C PRO A 182 11.75 -43.03 10.73
N ILE A 183 10.94 -43.93 10.18
CA ILE A 183 9.49 -43.69 10.02
C ILE A 183 8.89 -43.72 11.42
N ASP A 184 8.57 -42.53 11.94
CA ASP A 184 7.97 -42.35 13.26
C ASP A 184 6.49 -41.92 13.16
N THR A 185 5.76 -42.10 14.25
CA THR A 185 4.35 -41.73 14.36
C THR A 185 4.03 -40.30 13.88
N PRO A 186 4.82 -39.25 14.20
CA PRO A 186 4.53 -37.90 13.71
C PRO A 186 4.68 -37.76 12.19
N PHE A 187 5.62 -38.46 11.54
CA PHE A 187 5.73 -38.47 10.08
C PHE A 187 4.50 -39.11 9.41
N ILE A 188 4.00 -40.23 9.96
CA ILE A 188 2.78 -40.90 9.48
C ILE A 188 1.54 -40.01 9.67
N VAL A 189 1.43 -39.34 10.82
CA VAL A 189 0.33 -38.39 11.09
C VAL A 189 0.38 -37.21 10.12
N MET A 190 1.56 -36.66 9.85
CA MET A 190 1.74 -35.58 8.88
C MET A 190 1.29 -36.01 7.48
N MET A 191 1.74 -37.18 6.99
CA MET A 191 1.33 -37.71 5.69
C MET A 191 -0.18 -37.97 5.60
N THR A 192 -0.78 -38.59 6.61
CA THR A 192 -2.23 -38.88 6.61
C THR A 192 -3.07 -37.60 6.63
N VAL A 193 -2.69 -36.59 7.42
CA VAL A 193 -3.35 -35.28 7.43
C VAL A 193 -3.25 -34.59 6.07
N ILE A 194 -2.07 -34.63 5.43
CA ILE A 194 -1.87 -34.11 4.07
C ILE A 194 -2.79 -34.83 3.08
N PHE A 195 -2.82 -36.17 3.08
CA PHE A 195 -3.69 -36.94 2.19
C PHE A 195 -5.18 -36.65 2.41
N LEU A 196 -5.62 -36.47 3.66
CA LEU A 196 -6.99 -36.09 3.97
C LEU A 196 -7.32 -34.67 3.46
N PHE A 197 -6.41 -33.71 3.65
CA PHE A 197 -6.59 -32.34 3.21
C PHE A 197 -6.65 -32.23 1.68
N PHE A 198 -5.71 -32.86 0.97
CA PHE A 198 -5.73 -32.92 -0.50
C PHE A 198 -6.90 -33.74 -1.04
N GLY A 199 -7.30 -34.81 -0.35
CA GLY A 199 -8.48 -35.60 -0.70
C GLY A 199 -9.77 -34.79 -0.62
N VAL A 200 -9.95 -33.99 0.44
CA VAL A 200 -11.11 -33.09 0.59
C VAL A 200 -11.11 -32.01 -0.48
N ILE A 201 -9.95 -31.44 -0.82
CA ILE A 201 -9.82 -30.44 -1.89
C ILE A 201 -10.19 -31.05 -3.26
N VAL A 202 -9.66 -32.22 -3.60
CA VAL A 202 -9.96 -32.92 -4.86
C VAL A 202 -11.43 -33.31 -4.95
N LEU A 203 -12.04 -33.79 -3.86
CA LEU A 203 -13.47 -34.11 -3.81
C LEU A 203 -14.35 -32.86 -3.95
N SER A 204 -13.95 -31.75 -3.35
CA SER A 204 -14.65 -30.47 -3.45
C SER A 204 -14.56 -29.87 -4.86
N PHE A 205 -13.39 -29.98 -5.50
CA PHE A 205 -13.21 -29.59 -6.90
C PHE A 205 -13.97 -30.50 -7.87
N ALA A 206 -13.98 -31.81 -7.64
CA ALA A 206 -14.76 -32.76 -8.44
C ALA A 206 -16.27 -32.45 -8.36
N ALA A 207 -16.78 -32.13 -7.16
CA ALA A 207 -18.17 -31.71 -6.96
C ALA A 207 -18.52 -30.39 -7.68
N LEU A 208 -17.54 -29.51 -7.90
CA LEU A 208 -17.74 -28.26 -8.64
C LEU A 208 -17.87 -28.48 -10.17
N PHE A 209 -17.23 -29.52 -10.70
CA PHE A 209 -17.26 -29.86 -12.13
C PHE A 209 -18.32 -30.91 -12.49
N THR A 210 -18.80 -31.69 -11.53
CA THR A 210 -20.00 -32.53 -11.71
C THR A 210 -21.23 -31.72 -11.30
N GLY A 211 -21.79 -30.95 -12.24
CA GLY A 211 -23.10 -30.32 -12.06
C GLY A 211 -24.18 -31.36 -11.71
N PRO A 212 -25.33 -30.96 -11.12
CA PRO A 212 -26.33 -31.89 -10.63
C PRO A 212 -26.80 -32.83 -11.75
N VAL A 213 -26.55 -34.13 -11.57
CA VAL A 213 -27.03 -35.17 -12.48
C VAL A 213 -28.55 -35.28 -12.28
N ALA A 214 -29.32 -34.81 -13.27
CA ALA A 214 -30.77 -34.95 -13.26
C ALA A 214 -31.15 -36.45 -13.23
N PRO A 215 -32.15 -36.86 -12.42
CA PRO A 215 -32.43 -38.27 -12.13
C PRO A 215 -33.14 -39.01 -13.26
N ASN A 216 -33.11 -38.52 -14.50
CA ASN A 216 -33.60 -39.25 -15.67
C ASN A 216 -32.80 -38.86 -16.91
N GLY A 217 -32.05 -39.84 -17.44
CA GLY A 217 -31.03 -39.70 -18.49
C GLY A 217 -31.52 -39.16 -19.83
N LYS A 218 -31.80 -37.85 -19.91
CA LYS A 218 -31.87 -37.09 -21.15
C LYS A 218 -31.08 -35.80 -20.99
N ARG A 219 -29.99 -35.66 -21.75
CA ARG A 219 -29.22 -34.41 -21.89
C ARG A 219 -30.20 -33.28 -22.24
N ALA A 220 -30.26 -32.25 -21.39
CA ALA A 220 -30.92 -31.00 -21.74
C ALA A 220 -30.17 -30.37 -22.94
N LYS A 221 -30.83 -30.34 -24.10
CA LYS A 221 -30.33 -29.57 -25.25
C LYS A 221 -30.43 -28.09 -24.89
N GLN A 222 -29.29 -27.42 -24.85
CA GLN A 222 -29.20 -25.97 -24.78
C GLN A 222 -29.78 -25.41 -26.08
N SER A 223 -31.03 -24.96 -26.02
CA SER A 223 -31.72 -24.28 -27.11
C SER A 223 -31.23 -22.84 -27.16
N THR A 224 -30.42 -22.56 -28.18
CA THR A 224 -30.01 -21.22 -28.60
C THR A 224 -31.25 -20.42 -28.99
N LYS A 225 -31.75 -19.54 -28.10
CA LYS A 225 -32.78 -18.57 -28.46
C LYS A 225 -32.09 -17.27 -28.92
N LYS A 226 -31.91 -17.18 -30.23
CA LYS A 226 -31.62 -15.97 -30.98
C LYS A 226 -32.83 -15.04 -30.85
N ASN A 227 -32.67 -13.89 -30.21
CA ASN A 227 -33.63 -12.79 -30.30
C ASN A 227 -32.95 -11.60 -30.98
N ASN A 228 -33.52 -11.23 -32.13
CA ASN A 228 -33.48 -9.90 -32.71
C ASN A 228 -34.07 -8.88 -31.73
#